data_AF-A0A7V9UBL8-F1
#
_entry.id   AF-A0A7V9UBL8-F1
#
_cell.length_a   1.000
_cell.length_b   1.000
_cell.length_c   1.000
_cell.angle_alpha   90.00
_cell.angle_beta   90.00
_cell.angle_gamma   90.00
#
_symmetry.space_group_name_H-M   'P 1'
#
loop_
_entity.id
_entity.type
_entity.pdbx_description
1 polymer ?
#
loop_
_entity_poly.entity_id
_entity_poly.type
_entity_poly.pdbx_seq_one_letter_code
_entity_poly.pdbx_strand_id
1 'polypeptide(L)'
;RSVDEQVKVNRHNRLHPHYLVFLDDGGNVIADHTEVKQLLDLIRSSAHERAAPIGQAYRVFNAATSEGADMTAYSDLLSQAIRSLVDVTEQRDIDSLFASVKTTAHEQSFEGLNDFELIAFLAVVEPEGDA
;
A
#
# COMPACT_ATOMS: atom_id res chain seq x y z
N ARG A 1 14.71 -27.34 14.46
CA ARG A 1 13.59 -26.80 13.65
C ARG A 1 13.84 -25.30 13.59
N SER A 2 14.41 -24.83 12.50
CA SER A 2 15.09 -23.53 12.43
C SER A 2 14.11 -22.37 12.36
N VAL A 3 14.26 -21.44 13.29
CA VAL A 3 13.55 -20.15 13.35
C VAL A 3 14.14 -19.16 12.31
N ASP A 4 15.28 -19.51 11.70
CA ASP A 4 16.04 -18.67 10.78
C ASP A 4 15.52 -18.60 9.33
N GLU A 5 14.65 -19.51 8.89
CA GLU A 5 14.17 -19.50 7.49
C GLU A 5 13.08 -18.45 7.23
N GLN A 6 12.24 -18.14 8.23
CA GLN A 6 11.24 -17.06 8.14
C GLN A 6 11.88 -15.67 7.99
N VAL A 7 13.14 -15.52 8.43
CA VAL A 7 13.87 -14.26 8.41
C VAL A 7 14.47 -13.95 7.02
N LYS A 8 14.68 -14.97 6.17
CA LYS A 8 15.36 -14.79 4.88
C LYS A 8 14.44 -14.44 3.70
N VAL A 9 13.17 -14.86 3.75
CA VAL A 9 12.18 -14.56 2.69
C VAL A 9 11.79 -13.06 2.70
N ASN A 10 11.81 -12.42 3.87
CA ASN A 10 11.33 -11.05 4.10
C ASN A 10 12.35 -9.93 3.87
N ARG A 11 13.36 -10.13 3.01
CA ARG A 11 14.32 -9.04 2.69
C ARG A 11 13.71 -7.94 1.81
N HIS A 12 12.60 -8.22 1.13
CA HIS A 12 12.00 -7.31 0.15
C HIS A 12 10.87 -6.45 0.73
N ASN A 13 10.14 -6.90 1.76
CA ASN A 13 9.19 -6.07 2.52
C ASN A 13 9.69 -5.85 3.96
N ARG A 14 10.24 -4.66 4.22
CA ARG A 14 10.78 -4.31 5.54
C ARG A 14 9.71 -4.04 6.61
N LEU A 15 8.44 -3.99 6.24
CA LEU A 15 7.30 -3.74 7.13
C LEU A 15 6.47 -4.98 7.46
N HIS A 16 6.83 -6.16 6.95
CA HIS A 16 6.07 -7.39 7.16
C HIS A 16 5.64 -7.56 8.64
N PRO A 17 4.36 -7.87 8.92
CA PRO A 17 3.31 -8.29 7.98
C PRO A 17 2.54 -7.15 7.28
N HIS A 18 2.96 -5.89 7.44
CA HIS A 18 2.26 -4.75 6.86
C HIS A 18 2.75 -4.44 5.44
N TYR A 19 1.82 -3.98 4.62
CA TYR A 19 2.08 -3.52 3.26
C TYR A 19 1.70 -2.04 3.16
N LEU A 20 2.55 -1.26 2.50
CA LEU A 20 2.29 0.15 2.20
C LEU A 20 2.38 0.30 0.68
N VAL A 21 1.34 0.87 0.09
CA VAL A 21 1.25 1.10 -1.35
C VAL A 21 0.75 2.52 -1.56
N PHE A 22 1.33 3.19 -2.56
CA PHE A 22 0.88 4.50 -3.01
C PHE A 22 0.45 4.43 -4.47
N LEU A 23 -0.71 4.99 -4.75
CA LEU A 23 -1.40 4.91 -6.03
C LEU A 23 -1.94 6.28 -6.43
N ASP A 24 -2.07 6.51 -7.73
CA ASP A 24 -2.76 7.67 -8.28
C ASP A 24 -4.28 7.47 -8.35
N ASP A 25 -5.01 8.53 -8.72
CA ASP A 25 -6.47 8.50 -8.88
C ASP A 25 -6.94 7.58 -10.03
N GLY A 26 -6.02 7.12 -10.89
CA GLY A 26 -6.27 6.15 -11.95
C GLY A 26 -6.05 4.69 -11.52
N GLY A 27 -5.62 4.46 -10.28
CA GLY A 27 -5.30 3.12 -9.76
C GLY A 27 -3.91 2.63 -10.13
N ASN A 28 -3.05 3.46 -10.74
CA ASN A 28 -1.69 3.08 -11.05
C ASN A 28 -0.84 3.14 -9.78
N VAL A 29 -0.08 2.08 -9.51
CA VAL A 29 0.86 2.02 -8.38
C VAL A 29 2.06 2.92 -8.68
N ILE A 30 2.20 4.00 -7.93
CA ILE A 30 3.35 4.91 -8.00
C ILE A 30 4.53 4.32 -7.23
N ALA A 31 4.28 3.71 -6.07
CA ALA A 31 5.29 3.06 -5.24
C ALA A 31 4.69 1.90 -4.44
N ASP A 32 5.44 0.80 -4.34
CA ASP A 32 4.99 -0.44 -3.71
C ASP A 32 5.68 -0.71 -2.34
N HIS A 33 5.40 -1.88 -1.78
CA HIS A 33 5.93 -2.34 -0.49
C HIS A 33 7.46 -2.56 -0.47
N THR A 34 8.17 -2.40 -1.58
CA THR A 34 9.63 -2.50 -1.63
C THR A 34 10.30 -1.15 -1.35
N GLU A 35 9.60 -0.04 -1.63
CA GLU A 35 10.10 1.34 -1.48
C GLU A 35 9.58 2.04 -0.21
N VAL A 36 9.23 1.27 0.81
CA VAL A 36 8.61 1.74 2.06
C VAL A 36 9.31 2.96 2.68
N LYS A 37 10.65 2.97 2.71
CA LYS A 37 11.39 4.06 3.36
C LYS A 37 11.06 5.40 2.71
N GLN A 38 11.03 5.44 1.38
CA GLN A 38 10.73 6.65 0.63
C GLN A 38 9.30 7.12 0.88
N LEU A 39 8.33 6.19 0.93
CA LEU A 39 6.94 6.48 1.26
C LEU A 39 6.79 7.06 2.67
N LEU A 40 7.42 6.45 3.67
CA LEU A 40 7.38 6.95 5.05
C LEU A 40 8.10 8.30 5.19
N ASP A 41 9.22 8.50 4.50
CA ASP A 41 9.92 9.78 4.49
C ASP A 41 9.06 10.88 3.84
N LEU A 42 8.32 10.56 2.76
CA LEU A 42 7.37 11.46 2.12
C LEU A 42 6.23 11.83 3.06
N ILE A 43 5.53 10.83 3.63
CA ILE A 43 4.44 11.03 4.60
C ILE A 43 4.92 11.90 5.76
N ARG A 44 6.09 11.57 6.32
CA ARG A 44 6.69 12.35 7.42
C ARG A 44 6.94 13.79 7.01
N SER A 45 7.53 14.04 5.84
CA SER A 45 7.81 15.41 5.38
C SER A 45 6.54 16.24 5.17
N SER A 46 5.47 15.64 4.66
CA SER A 46 4.20 16.32 4.39
C SER A 46 3.41 16.62 5.67
N ALA A 47 3.55 15.77 6.70
CA ALA A 47 2.85 15.92 7.98
C ALA A 47 3.70 16.61 9.07
N HIS A 48 4.99 16.85 8.83
CA HIS A 48 5.89 17.39 9.85
C HIS A 48 5.36 18.75 10.36
N GLU A 49 5.34 18.91 11.69
CA GLU A 49 4.92 20.14 12.41
C GLU A 49 3.43 20.47 12.35
N ARG A 50 2.60 19.65 11.70
CA ARG A 50 1.14 19.83 11.70
C ARG A 50 0.52 19.02 12.84
N ALA A 51 0.20 19.68 13.95
CA ALA A 51 -0.51 19.06 15.08
C ALA A 51 -2.03 18.92 14.85
N ALA A 52 -2.58 19.62 13.85
CA ALA A 52 -3.99 19.63 13.52
C ALA A 52 -4.22 19.29 12.03
N PRO A 53 -5.39 18.70 11.68
CA PRO A 53 -5.76 18.43 10.29
C PRO A 53 -5.78 19.70 9.44
N ILE A 54 -5.42 19.56 8.16
CA ILE A 54 -5.43 20.68 7.22
C ILE A 54 -6.86 20.89 6.69
N GLY A 55 -7.54 21.94 7.20
CA GLY A 55 -8.89 22.35 6.83
C GLY A 55 -9.20 22.29 5.34
N GLN A 56 -8.37 22.95 4.55
CA GLN A 56 -8.55 23.06 3.10
C GLN A 56 -8.41 21.72 2.37
N ALA A 57 -7.70 20.73 2.94
CA ALA A 57 -7.54 19.42 2.33
C ALA A 57 -8.69 18.49 2.71
N TYR A 58 -9.03 18.37 4.01
CA TYR A 58 -10.08 17.44 4.41
C TYR A 58 -11.47 17.87 3.93
N ARG A 59 -11.72 19.17 3.71
CA ARG A 59 -13.00 19.62 3.12
C ARG A 59 -13.20 19.12 1.70
N VAL A 60 -12.16 19.15 0.87
CA VAL A 60 -12.21 18.60 -0.50
C VAL A 60 -12.52 17.11 -0.45
N PHE A 61 -11.81 16.38 0.41
CA PHE A 61 -12.03 14.95 0.58
C PHE A 61 -13.44 14.62 1.10
N ASN A 62 -13.91 15.36 2.11
CA ASN A 62 -15.25 15.15 2.67
C ASN A 62 -16.35 15.49 1.66
N ALA A 63 -16.19 16.55 0.87
CA ALA A 63 -17.15 16.88 -0.18
C ALA A 63 -17.20 15.78 -1.25
N ALA A 64 -16.04 15.24 -1.66
CA ALA A 64 -15.96 14.16 -2.64
C ALA A 64 -16.56 12.84 -2.13
N THR A 65 -16.47 12.58 -0.83
CA THR A 65 -16.91 11.32 -0.21
C THR A 65 -18.25 11.42 0.52
N SER A 66 -18.96 12.54 0.42
CA SER A 66 -20.16 12.82 1.23
C SER A 66 -19.93 12.56 2.73
N GLU A 67 -18.88 13.19 3.29
CA GLU A 67 -18.41 12.98 4.68
C GLU A 67 -18.08 11.51 4.99
N GLY A 68 -17.54 10.80 4.00
CA GLY A 68 -17.21 9.37 4.10
C GLY A 68 -18.40 8.41 3.90
N ALA A 69 -19.59 8.89 3.58
CA ALA A 69 -20.74 8.05 3.28
C ALA A 69 -20.61 7.33 1.91
N ASP A 70 -19.94 7.96 0.94
CA ASP A 70 -19.62 7.39 -0.36
C ASP A 70 -18.09 7.26 -0.52
N MET A 71 -17.59 6.08 -0.22
CA MET A 71 -16.17 5.71 -0.34
C MET A 71 -15.91 4.82 -1.54
N THR A 72 -16.86 4.69 -2.49
CA THR A 72 -16.78 3.71 -3.58
C THR A 72 -15.54 3.91 -4.42
N ALA A 73 -15.25 5.15 -4.84
CA ALA A 73 -14.05 5.45 -5.65
C ALA A 73 -12.75 5.02 -4.96
N TYR A 74 -12.59 5.35 -3.68
CA TYR A 74 -11.39 5.00 -2.91
C TYR A 74 -11.31 3.50 -2.57
N SER A 75 -12.46 2.86 -2.37
CA SER A 75 -12.54 1.40 -2.14
C SER A 75 -12.19 0.62 -3.40
N ASP A 76 -12.58 1.12 -4.58
CA ASP A 76 -12.21 0.55 -5.88
C ASP A 76 -10.71 0.70 -6.13
N LEU A 77 -10.14 1.86 -5.81
CA LEU A 77 -8.70 2.10 -5.87
C LEU A 77 -7.91 1.17 -4.94
N LEU A 78 -8.34 1.00 -3.69
CA LEU A 78 -7.76 0.04 -2.75
C LEU A 78 -7.85 -1.39 -3.29
N SER A 79 -9.00 -1.76 -3.86
CA SER A 79 -9.20 -3.09 -4.42
C SER A 79 -8.27 -3.37 -5.60
N GLN A 80 -8.04 -2.38 -6.45
CA GLN A 80 -7.07 -2.46 -7.55
C GLN A 80 -5.64 -2.60 -7.04
N ALA A 81 -5.27 -1.85 -6.00
CA ALA A 81 -3.95 -1.91 -5.38
C ALA A 81 -3.66 -3.30 -4.78
N ILE A 82 -4.64 -3.89 -4.08
CA ILE A 82 -4.49 -5.24 -3.52
C ILE A 82 -4.33 -6.28 -4.63
N ARG A 83 -5.13 -6.19 -5.72
CA ARG A 83 -4.96 -7.07 -6.89
C ARG A 83 -3.56 -6.94 -7.50
N SER A 84 -3.08 -5.71 -7.69
CA SER A 84 -1.73 -5.48 -8.20
C SER A 84 -0.65 -6.04 -7.26
N LEU A 85 -0.85 -5.98 -5.95
CA LEU A 85 0.08 -6.54 -4.98
C LEU A 85 0.13 -8.07 -5.06
N VAL A 86 -1.03 -8.73 -5.20
CA VAL A 86 -1.12 -10.18 -5.41
C VAL A 86 -0.44 -10.57 -6.71
N ASP A 87 -0.76 -9.91 -7.83
CA ASP A 87 -0.19 -10.20 -9.15
C ASP A 87 1.34 -10.05 -9.18
N VAL A 88 1.88 -8.98 -8.56
CA VAL A 88 3.32 -8.75 -8.47
C VAL A 88 4.01 -9.79 -7.58
N THR A 89 3.34 -10.25 -6.52
CA THR A 89 3.90 -11.27 -5.63
C THR A 89 3.90 -12.64 -6.31
N GLU A 90 2.83 -13.01 -7.02
CA GLU A 90 2.75 -14.24 -7.81
C GLU A 90 3.80 -14.27 -8.93
N GLN A 91 4.00 -13.15 -9.66
CA GLN A 91 5.03 -13.06 -10.69
C GLN A 91 6.45 -13.17 -10.12
N ARG A 92 6.71 -12.57 -8.96
CA ARG A 92 8.03 -12.67 -8.29
C ARG A 92 8.29 -14.07 -7.73
N ASP A 93 7.27 -14.78 -7.28
CA ASP A 93 7.39 -16.19 -6.89
C ASP A 93 7.76 -17.07 -8.09
N ILE A 94 7.18 -16.80 -9.26
CA ILE A 94 7.55 -17.47 -10.52
C ILE A 94 9.00 -17.16 -10.91
N ASP A 95 9.46 -15.91 -10.82
CA ASP A 95 10.86 -15.56 -11.12
C ASP A 95 11.85 -16.19 -10.11
N SER A 96 11.45 -16.34 -8.84
CA SER A 96 12.19 -17.09 -7.82
C SER A 96 12.27 -18.59 -8.15
N LEU A 97 11.23 -19.17 -8.75
CA LEU A 97 11.23 -20.57 -9.24
C LEU A 97 12.20 -20.79 -10.41
N PHE A 98 12.48 -19.76 -11.21
CA PHE A 98 13.41 -19.82 -12.34
C PHE A 98 14.85 -19.39 -12.02
N ALA A 99 15.11 -18.82 -10.84
CA ALA A 99 16.46 -18.54 -10.35
C ALA A 99 17.10 -19.84 -9.81
N SER A 100 18.17 -20.30 -10.46
CA SER A 100 18.81 -21.63 -10.36
C SER A 100 19.46 -22.03 -9.00
N VAL A 101 18.88 -21.70 -7.85
CA VAL A 101 19.29 -22.27 -6.56
C VAL A 101 18.03 -22.69 -5.81
N LYS A 102 17.85 -24.00 -5.64
CA LYS A 102 16.79 -24.66 -4.85
C LYS A 102 16.23 -23.76 -3.74
N THR A 103 15.10 -23.12 -4.00
CA THR A 103 14.32 -22.42 -2.98
C THR A 103 13.01 -23.16 -2.79
N THR A 104 12.67 -23.40 -1.53
CA THR A 104 11.39 -23.90 -1.09
C THR A 104 10.31 -22.95 -1.63
N ALA A 105 9.55 -23.41 -2.62
CA ALA A 105 8.30 -22.78 -3.01
C ALA A 105 7.40 -22.78 -1.76
N HIS A 106 7.39 -21.66 -1.03
CA HIS A 106 6.50 -21.47 0.09
C HIS A 106 5.23 -20.87 -0.49
N GLU A 107 4.19 -21.68 -0.54
CA GLU A 107 2.85 -21.35 -1.01
C GLU A 107 2.25 -20.23 -0.13
N GLN A 108 2.71 -18.99 -0.29
CA GLN A 108 1.97 -17.83 0.19
C GLN A 108 0.93 -17.47 -0.88
N SER A 109 -0.05 -18.35 -1.06
CA SER A 109 -1.22 -18.05 -1.87
C SER A 109 -2.07 -17.03 -1.12
N PHE A 110 -2.18 -15.81 -1.64
CA PHE A 110 -3.21 -14.88 -1.20
C PHE A 110 -4.53 -15.33 -1.83
N GLU A 111 -5.57 -15.60 -1.04
CA GLU A 111 -6.93 -15.86 -1.53
C GLU A 111 -7.60 -14.56 -2.07
N GLY A 112 -6.92 -13.42 -1.99
CA GLY A 112 -7.29 -12.16 -2.60
C GLY A 112 -7.56 -11.06 -1.57
N LEU A 113 -8.62 -10.28 -1.77
CA LEU A 113 -8.96 -9.11 -0.93
C LEU A 113 -9.25 -9.47 0.54
N ASN A 114 -9.69 -10.70 0.81
CA ASN A 114 -10.11 -11.14 2.15
C ASN A 114 -8.95 -11.39 3.12
N ASP A 115 -7.72 -11.46 2.62
CA ASP A 115 -6.52 -11.67 3.45
C ASP A 115 -5.90 -10.35 3.94
N PHE A 116 -6.48 -9.22 3.55
CA PHE A 116 -5.98 -7.90 3.89
C PHE A 116 -6.99 -7.10 4.70
N GLU A 117 -6.51 -6.50 5.78
CA GLU A 117 -7.27 -5.53 6.57
C GLU A 117 -6.68 -4.13 6.37
N LEU A 118 -7.52 -3.15 6.05
CA LEU A 118 -7.11 -1.75 5.95
C LEU A 118 -6.91 -1.17 7.35
N ILE A 119 -5.65 -0.97 7.74
CA ILE A 119 -5.31 -0.35 9.04
C ILE A 119 -5.45 1.17 8.99
N ALA A 120 -4.97 1.78 7.90
CA ALA A 120 -4.99 3.23 7.72
C ALA A 120 -4.87 3.58 6.24
N PHE A 121 -5.38 4.76 5.87
CA PHE A 121 -5.15 5.37 4.56
C PHE A 121 -4.78 6.84 4.72
N LEU A 122 -4.09 7.38 3.72
CA LEU A 122 -3.79 8.80 3.60
C LEU A 122 -4.27 9.27 2.24
N ALA A 123 -5.29 10.12 2.21
CA ALA A 123 -5.73 10.77 0.99
C ALA A 123 -4.85 12.00 0.70
N VAL A 124 -4.26 12.04 -0.49
CA VAL A 124 -3.55 13.20 -1.00
C VAL A 124 -4.49 13.91 -1.97
N VAL A 125 -4.88 15.13 -1.63
CA VAL A 125 -5.81 15.93 -2.43
C VAL A 125 -5.23 17.31 -2.66
N GLU A 126 -5.59 17.93 -3.78
CA GLU A 126 -5.35 19.36 -3.97
C GLU A 126 -6.25 20.14 -2.98
N PRO A 127 -5.66 21.00 -2.12
CA PRO A 127 -6.47 21.79 -1.19
C PRO A 127 -7.35 22.77 -1.96
N GLU A 128 -8.50 23.13 -1.37
CA GLU A 128 -9.26 24.30 -1.83
C GLU A 128 -8.32 25.49 -1.96
N GLY A 129 -8.16 26.01 -3.19
CA GLY A 129 -7.42 27.24 -3.43
C GLY A 129 -8.14 28.40 -2.74
N ASP A 130 -7.37 29.28 -2.10
CA ASP A 130 -7.90 30.57 -1.66
C ASP A 130 -8.26 31.37 -2.94
N ALA A 131 -9.56 31.41 -3.28
CA ALA A 131 -10.10 32.24 -4.35
C ALA A 131 -10.11 33.73 -3.95
#